data_AF-A0A6J4TV93-F1
#
_entry.id   AF-A0A6J4TV93-F1
#
_cell.length_a   1.000
_cell.length_b   1.000
_cell.length_c   1.000
_cell.angle_alpha   90.00
_cell.angle_beta   90.00
_cell.angle_gamma   90.00
#
_symmetry.space_group_name_H-M   'P 1'
#
loop_
_entity.id
_entity.type
_entity.pdbx_description
1 polymer ?
#
loop_
_entity_poly.entity_id
_entity_poly.type
_entity_poly.pdbx_seq_one_letter_code
_entity_poly.pdbx_strand_id
1 'polypeptide(L)'
;MMLSDEERKDAQLKIVKLCVLRTEGLSEDEIAERLEFTAELGATAAQRMYARLLDLRLPPWLVYPEGAPMQGEPGLTGGDEGDNKSASEPDRKARAAGEPIELPPAERAVDLLRGELRRSARLGDPDQWRGSLEEDLEELFRLKEWLRGDHFVSVLYDEFDREIYRREELSEEVWLSLCEAEGLDPETAEAVEGPTTRLPLGASPTPWPGWVRLLAVYALRNPSVKPLVEALHPDPSSVDVENLYKKRGVEGAKYDGTVTELRNAAERLAKVVRGWKVRRGAPPPGVSRHDLWVKWQVIDPLRRKGCSYEEIFEEMKAQGYPIHHILTMEGTPFTVEKIRRLGGLNLSPPDEAK
;
A
#
# COMPACT_ATOMS: atom_id res chain seq x y z
N MET A 1 -17.56 -22.88 -0.38
CA MET A 1 -16.79 -24.11 -0.63
C MET A 1 -15.33 -23.75 -0.44
N MET A 2 -14.64 -24.33 0.54
CA MET A 2 -13.21 -24.05 0.75
C MET A 2 -12.42 -24.92 -0.23
N LEU A 3 -11.54 -24.30 -1.03
CA LEU A 3 -10.62 -25.02 -1.90
C LEU A 3 -9.57 -25.75 -1.03
N SER A 4 -9.12 -26.91 -1.46
CA SER A 4 -7.92 -27.55 -0.91
C SER A 4 -6.66 -26.73 -1.22
N ASP A 5 -5.58 -26.95 -0.49
CA ASP A 5 -4.31 -26.23 -0.69
C ASP A 5 -3.75 -26.43 -2.10
N GLU A 6 -3.93 -27.61 -2.67
CA GLU A 6 -3.48 -27.92 -4.04
C GLU A 6 -4.32 -27.17 -5.08
N GLU A 7 -5.65 -27.12 -4.91
CA GLU A 7 -6.54 -26.33 -5.76
C GLU A 7 -6.27 -24.83 -5.64
N ARG A 8 -5.87 -24.35 -4.46
CA ARG A 8 -5.49 -22.95 -4.23
C ARG A 8 -4.19 -22.60 -4.95
N LYS A 9 -3.18 -23.48 -4.90
CA LYS A 9 -1.92 -23.31 -5.64
C LYS A 9 -2.13 -23.34 -7.15
N ASP A 10 -2.95 -24.27 -7.67
CA ASP A 10 -3.29 -24.33 -9.09
C ASP A 10 -4.02 -23.05 -9.55
N ALA A 11 -4.98 -22.57 -8.76
CA ALA A 11 -5.69 -21.32 -9.06
C ALA A 11 -4.76 -20.11 -9.07
N GLN A 12 -3.83 -20.00 -8.11
CA GLN A 12 -2.83 -18.94 -8.08
C GLN A 12 -1.90 -19.00 -9.30
N LEU A 13 -1.43 -20.20 -9.67
CA LEU A 13 -0.57 -20.38 -10.84
C LEU A 13 -1.29 -19.99 -12.14
N LYS A 14 -2.57 -20.34 -12.28
CA LYS A 14 -3.40 -19.95 -13.42
C LYS A 14 -3.62 -18.44 -13.51
N ILE A 15 -3.79 -17.75 -12.37
CA ILE A 15 -3.88 -16.28 -12.32
C ILE A 15 -2.56 -15.64 -12.77
N VAL A 16 -1.41 -16.16 -12.32
CA VAL A 16 -0.09 -15.65 -12.74
C VAL A 16 0.09 -15.85 -14.25
N LYS A 17 -0.21 -17.04 -14.77
CA LYS A 17 -0.14 -17.33 -16.21
C LYS A 17 -1.09 -16.46 -17.03
N LEU A 18 -2.31 -16.21 -16.55
CA LEU A 18 -3.27 -15.29 -17.16
C LEU A 18 -2.68 -13.90 -17.34
N CYS A 19 -2.04 -13.35 -16.30
CA CYS A 19 -1.42 -12.04 -16.36
C CYS A 19 -0.31 -12.01 -17.41
N VAL A 20 0.56 -13.02 -17.44
CA VAL A 20 1.65 -13.13 -18.42
C VAL A 20 1.10 -13.21 -19.85
N LEU A 21 0.14 -14.09 -20.11
CA LEU A 21 -0.41 -14.31 -21.45
C LEU A 21 -1.14 -13.08 -22.00
N ARG A 22 -1.77 -12.25 -21.15
CA ARG A 22 -2.34 -10.96 -21.55
C ARG A 22 -1.29 -9.95 -22.01
N THR A 23 -0.07 -10.02 -21.50
CA THR A 23 1.03 -9.14 -21.95
C THR A 23 1.63 -9.54 -23.29
N GLU A 24 1.40 -10.78 -23.73
CA GLU A 24 1.84 -11.28 -25.05
C GLU A 24 0.94 -10.77 -26.20
N GLY A 25 -0.12 -10.01 -25.90
CA GLY A 25 -1.05 -9.48 -26.90
C GLY A 25 -1.97 -10.55 -27.51
N LEU A 26 -2.10 -11.70 -26.84
CA LEU A 26 -3.01 -12.78 -27.22
C LEU A 26 -4.47 -12.37 -27.01
N SER A 27 -5.37 -12.93 -27.82
CA SER A 27 -6.80 -12.78 -27.59
C SER A 27 -7.25 -13.56 -26.36
N GLU A 28 -8.33 -13.12 -25.70
CA GLU A 28 -8.81 -13.76 -24.46
C GLU A 28 -9.23 -15.23 -24.67
N ASP A 29 -9.69 -15.61 -25.86
CA ASP A 29 -9.99 -17.00 -26.17
C ASP A 29 -8.69 -17.83 -26.31
N GLU A 30 -7.63 -17.31 -26.95
CA GLU A 30 -6.32 -17.98 -27.00
C GLU A 30 -5.69 -18.13 -25.60
N ILE A 31 -5.85 -17.11 -24.76
CA ILE A 31 -5.38 -17.14 -23.37
C ILE A 31 -6.16 -18.19 -22.58
N ALA A 32 -7.48 -18.19 -22.71
CA ALA A 32 -8.34 -19.15 -22.04
C ALA A 32 -8.01 -20.59 -22.45
N GLU A 33 -7.78 -20.84 -23.75
CA GLU A 33 -7.35 -22.16 -24.25
C GLU A 33 -5.99 -22.58 -23.69
N ARG A 34 -4.98 -21.68 -23.65
CA ARG A 34 -3.67 -21.95 -23.05
C ARG A 34 -3.72 -22.20 -21.54
N LEU A 35 -4.74 -21.67 -20.86
CA LEU A 35 -5.03 -21.93 -19.45
C LEU A 35 -5.98 -23.11 -19.24
N GLU A 36 -6.23 -23.88 -20.30
CA GLU A 36 -7.04 -25.10 -20.29
C GLU A 36 -8.52 -24.86 -19.96
N PHE A 37 -9.03 -23.64 -20.20
CA PHE A 37 -10.47 -23.40 -20.25
C PHE A 37 -11.01 -23.89 -21.58
N THR A 38 -11.91 -24.86 -21.54
CA THR A 38 -12.57 -25.39 -22.73
C THR A 38 -13.87 -24.65 -23.00
N ALA A 39 -14.13 -24.37 -24.27
CA ALA A 39 -15.44 -23.92 -24.70
C ALA A 39 -16.50 -25.01 -24.41
N GLU A 40 -17.68 -24.58 -23.97
CA GLU A 40 -18.83 -25.46 -23.75
C GLU A 40 -20.02 -24.93 -24.56
N LEU A 41 -21.05 -25.76 -24.75
CA LEU A 41 -22.21 -25.40 -25.57
C LEU A 41 -22.82 -24.06 -25.13
N GLY A 42 -22.66 -23.03 -25.95
CA GLY A 42 -23.16 -21.68 -25.69
C GLY A 42 -22.23 -20.73 -24.92
N ALA A 43 -20.99 -21.13 -24.62
CA ALA A 43 -19.99 -20.27 -23.98
C ALA A 43 -18.58 -20.44 -24.59
N THR A 44 -17.91 -19.33 -24.91
CA THR A 44 -16.51 -19.36 -25.36
C THR A 44 -15.56 -19.72 -24.20
N ALA A 45 -14.33 -20.11 -24.53
CA ALA A 45 -13.29 -20.38 -23.53
C ALA A 45 -13.06 -19.14 -22.64
N ALA A 46 -13.03 -17.94 -23.22
CA ALA A 46 -12.90 -16.68 -22.47
C ALA A 46 -14.08 -16.46 -21.50
N GLN A 47 -15.31 -16.72 -21.92
CA GLN A 47 -16.49 -16.56 -21.04
C GLN A 47 -16.44 -17.50 -19.83
N ARG A 48 -15.95 -18.72 -20.02
CA ARG A 48 -15.73 -19.69 -18.94
C ARG A 48 -14.62 -19.27 -17.99
N MET A 49 -13.53 -18.76 -18.55
CA MET A 49 -12.44 -18.15 -17.78
C MET A 49 -12.97 -17.01 -16.91
N TYR A 50 -13.73 -16.07 -17.46
CA TYR A 50 -14.30 -14.95 -16.69
C TYR A 50 -15.23 -15.42 -15.56
N ALA A 51 -16.15 -16.35 -15.84
CA ALA A 51 -17.03 -16.90 -14.82
C ALA A 51 -16.24 -17.53 -13.66
N ARG A 52 -15.17 -18.27 -13.97
CA ARG A 52 -14.32 -18.89 -12.95
C ARG A 52 -13.54 -17.85 -12.14
N LEU A 53 -13.02 -16.80 -12.77
CA LEU A 53 -12.31 -15.72 -12.07
C LEU A 53 -13.25 -14.91 -11.16
N LEU A 54 -14.52 -14.72 -11.56
CA LEU A 54 -15.55 -14.11 -10.71
C LEU A 54 -15.91 -14.97 -9.50
N ASP A 55 -16.02 -16.29 -9.69
CA ASP A 55 -16.27 -17.23 -8.59
C ASP A 55 -15.15 -17.20 -7.53
N LEU A 56 -13.91 -16.94 -7.98
CA LEU A 56 -12.75 -16.73 -7.12
C LEU A 56 -12.74 -15.35 -6.44
N ARG A 57 -13.75 -14.51 -6.67
CA ARG A 57 -13.89 -13.13 -6.15
C ARG A 57 -12.68 -12.25 -6.43
N LEU A 58 -12.08 -12.44 -7.60
CA LEU A 58 -10.97 -11.62 -8.06
C LEU A 58 -11.46 -10.21 -8.44
N PRO A 59 -10.61 -9.18 -8.30
CA PRO A 59 -11.02 -7.82 -8.61
C PRO A 59 -11.35 -7.66 -10.11
N PRO A 60 -12.30 -6.79 -10.49
CA PRO A 60 -12.79 -6.68 -11.88
C PRO A 60 -11.71 -6.43 -12.93
N TRP A 61 -10.65 -5.69 -12.60
CA TRP A 61 -9.51 -5.43 -13.50
C TRP A 61 -8.68 -6.68 -13.82
N LEU A 62 -8.73 -7.70 -12.97
CA LEU A 62 -8.10 -9.00 -13.21
C LEU A 62 -9.04 -9.95 -13.96
N VAL A 63 -10.35 -9.79 -13.80
CA VAL A 63 -11.34 -10.60 -14.50
C VAL A 63 -11.43 -10.18 -15.97
N TYR A 64 -11.64 -8.90 -16.25
CA TYR A 64 -11.88 -8.39 -17.60
C TYR A 64 -10.71 -7.51 -18.07
N PRO A 65 -10.16 -7.74 -19.28
CA PRO A 65 -9.27 -6.77 -19.90
C PRO A 65 -10.06 -5.52 -20.30
N GLU A 66 -9.41 -4.36 -20.33
CA GLU A 66 -10.02 -3.11 -20.79
C GLU A 66 -10.59 -3.27 -22.21
N GLY A 67 -11.86 -2.91 -22.41
CA GLY A 67 -12.56 -2.99 -23.68
C GLY A 67 -13.46 -4.22 -23.87
N ALA A 68 -13.48 -5.17 -22.93
CA ALA A 68 -14.46 -6.25 -22.96
C ALA A 68 -15.88 -5.68 -22.73
N PRO A 69 -16.87 -5.99 -23.59
CA PRO A 69 -18.22 -5.50 -23.39
C PRO A 69 -18.77 -6.12 -22.09
N MET A 70 -18.96 -5.29 -21.06
CA MET A 70 -19.70 -5.68 -19.87
C MET A 70 -21.12 -6.04 -20.30
N GLN A 71 -21.40 -7.33 -20.44
CA GLN A 71 -22.75 -7.81 -20.68
C GLN A 71 -23.56 -7.69 -19.39
N GLY A 72 -24.32 -6.60 -19.29
CA GLY A 72 -25.53 -6.53 -18.49
C GLY A 72 -25.37 -6.03 -17.05
N GLU A 73 -25.14 -4.73 -16.89
CA GLU A 73 -25.82 -4.02 -15.80
C GLU A 73 -27.09 -3.37 -16.36
N PRO A 74 -28.29 -3.76 -15.88
CA PRO A 74 -29.53 -3.16 -16.32
C PRO A 74 -29.75 -1.80 -15.65
N GLY A 75 -29.67 -0.76 -16.47
CA GLY A 75 -30.47 0.46 -16.29
C GLY A 75 -29.83 1.55 -15.45
N LEU A 76 -29.36 2.60 -16.13
CA LEU A 76 -29.87 3.96 -16.01
C LEU A 76 -29.24 4.81 -17.12
N THR A 77 -29.81 4.69 -18.32
CA THR A 77 -29.66 5.71 -19.37
C THR A 77 -30.58 6.88 -19.06
N GLY A 78 -29.99 8.06 -18.92
CA GLY A 78 -30.67 9.35 -18.90
C GLY A 78 -29.62 10.40 -19.19
N GLY A 79 -29.52 10.80 -20.45
CA GLY A 79 -28.41 11.57 -20.97
C GLY A 79 -28.31 13.00 -20.45
N ASP A 80 -27.11 13.54 -20.59
CA ASP A 80 -26.92 14.86 -21.19
C ASP A 80 -25.53 14.90 -21.83
N GLU A 81 -25.51 15.17 -23.13
CA GLU A 81 -24.29 15.52 -23.88
C GLU A 81 -23.85 16.91 -23.42
N GLY A 82 -23.01 16.95 -22.40
CA GLY A 82 -22.32 18.15 -21.97
C GLY A 82 -20.84 18.06 -22.29
N ASP A 83 -20.38 18.87 -23.26
CA ASP A 83 -18.98 19.16 -23.56
C ASP A 83 -18.14 19.34 -22.29
N ASN A 84 -17.49 18.27 -21.83
CA ASN A 84 -16.60 18.35 -20.68
C ASN A 84 -15.18 18.63 -21.20
N LYS A 85 -14.90 19.92 -21.41
CA LYS A 85 -13.53 20.45 -21.50
C LYS A 85 -12.73 19.86 -20.34
N SER A 86 -11.73 19.04 -20.67
CA SER A 86 -10.71 18.59 -19.74
C SER A 86 -10.04 19.79 -19.11
N ALA A 87 -10.51 20.16 -17.92
CA ALA A 87 -9.84 21.10 -17.05
C ALA A 87 -8.52 20.44 -16.65
N SER A 88 -7.42 20.90 -17.25
CA SER A 88 -6.08 20.60 -16.80
C SER A 88 -5.98 21.02 -15.34
N GLU A 89 -5.81 20.04 -14.45
CA GLU A 89 -5.54 20.32 -13.04
C GLU A 89 -4.28 21.18 -12.96
N PRO A 90 -4.32 22.32 -12.25
CA PRO A 90 -3.17 23.20 -12.15
C PRO A 90 -2.05 22.48 -11.40
N ASP A 91 -0.93 22.34 -12.09
CA ASP A 91 0.31 21.71 -11.66
C ASP A 91 0.84 22.35 -10.37
N ARG A 92 0.46 21.77 -9.22
CA ARG A 92 1.03 22.16 -7.93
C ARG A 92 2.42 21.55 -7.85
N LYS A 93 3.45 22.37 -8.05
CA LYS A 93 4.86 22.02 -7.78
C LYS A 93 4.95 21.24 -6.47
N ALA A 94 5.45 20.01 -6.55
CA ALA A 94 5.69 19.15 -5.39
C ALA A 94 6.51 19.93 -4.36
N ARG A 95 5.90 20.26 -3.22
CA ARG A 95 6.63 20.88 -2.10
C ARG A 95 7.51 19.80 -1.49
N ALA A 96 8.77 20.11 -1.27
CA ALA A 96 9.69 19.24 -0.56
C ALA A 96 9.06 18.85 0.79
N ALA A 97 8.93 17.55 1.05
CA ALA A 97 8.53 17.06 2.35
C ALA A 97 9.56 17.55 3.38
N GLY A 98 9.07 18.08 4.51
CA GLY A 98 9.93 18.58 5.59
C GLY A 98 10.79 17.50 6.21
N GLU A 99 11.65 17.88 7.16
CA GLU A 99 12.51 16.93 7.89
C GLU A 99 11.69 15.75 8.46
N PRO A 100 12.22 14.52 8.35
CA PRO A 100 11.54 13.34 8.86
C PRO A 100 11.41 13.41 10.37
N ILE A 101 10.19 13.27 10.87
CA ILE A 101 9.91 13.03 12.28
C ILE A 101 9.70 11.53 12.44
N GLU A 102 10.66 10.87 13.08
CA GLU A 102 10.50 9.49 13.52
C GLU A 102 9.38 9.41 14.56
N LEU A 103 8.40 8.56 14.29
CA LEU A 103 7.27 8.35 15.20
C LEU A 103 7.64 7.27 16.22
N PRO A 104 7.11 7.36 17.45
CA PRO A 104 7.27 6.29 18.41
C PRO A 104 6.91 4.92 17.81
N PRO A 105 7.69 3.86 18.15
CA PRO A 105 7.47 2.52 17.63
C PRO A 105 6.05 2.03 17.93
N ALA A 106 5.47 1.31 16.97
CA ALA A 106 4.08 0.88 17.00
C ALA A 106 3.78 -0.10 18.14
N GLU A 107 4.78 -0.88 18.51
CA GLU A 107 4.74 -1.93 19.53
C GLU A 107 4.35 -1.38 20.90
N ARG A 108 4.64 -0.10 21.18
CA ARG A 108 4.30 0.56 22.45
C ARG A 108 2.81 0.57 22.77
N ALA A 109 1.94 0.50 21.77
CA ALA A 109 0.49 0.45 21.97
C ALA A 109 -0.11 -0.96 21.88
N VAL A 110 0.68 -1.99 21.54
CA VAL A 110 0.15 -3.34 21.27
C VAL A 110 -0.59 -3.90 22.48
N ASP A 111 -0.04 -3.78 23.69
CA ASP A 111 -0.68 -4.31 24.90
C ASP A 111 -1.98 -3.57 25.23
N LEU A 112 -2.02 -2.25 25.02
CA LEU A 112 -3.23 -1.44 25.19
C LEU A 112 -4.34 -1.93 24.23
N LEU A 113 -4.00 -2.08 22.96
CA LEU A 113 -4.95 -2.47 21.90
C LEU A 113 -5.40 -3.92 22.04
N ARG A 114 -4.46 -4.84 22.28
CA ARG A 114 -4.75 -6.27 22.50
C ARG A 114 -5.62 -6.48 23.73
N GLY A 115 -5.40 -5.69 24.79
CA GLY A 115 -6.29 -5.66 25.96
C GLY A 115 -7.74 -5.36 25.59
N GLU A 116 -7.99 -4.38 24.71
CA GLU A 116 -9.35 -4.04 24.26
C GLU A 116 -9.99 -5.10 23.36
N LEU A 117 -9.21 -5.68 22.44
CA LEU A 117 -9.73 -6.75 21.59
C LEU A 117 -10.18 -7.95 22.42
N ARG A 118 -9.39 -8.34 23.44
CA ARG A 118 -9.74 -9.40 24.39
C ARG A 118 -10.99 -9.07 25.22
N ARG A 119 -11.18 -7.81 25.63
CA ARG A 119 -12.43 -7.39 26.32
C ARG A 119 -13.65 -7.48 25.41
N SER A 120 -13.48 -7.16 24.13
CA SER A 120 -14.55 -7.20 23.13
C SER A 120 -15.03 -8.61 22.81
N ALA A 121 -14.18 -9.62 23.02
CA ALA A 121 -14.51 -11.03 22.85
C ALA A 121 -15.68 -11.55 23.71
N ARG A 122 -15.97 -10.85 24.81
CA ARG A 122 -16.97 -11.28 25.80
C ARG A 122 -18.41 -10.91 25.44
N LEU A 123 -18.65 -10.20 24.33
CA LEU A 123 -19.96 -9.61 23.98
C LEU A 123 -20.69 -10.29 22.80
N GLY A 124 -20.28 -11.48 22.37
CA GLY A 124 -20.96 -12.25 21.32
C GLY A 124 -20.32 -12.11 19.92
N ASP A 125 -20.49 -13.16 19.14
CA ASP A 125 -19.63 -13.62 18.02
C ASP A 125 -19.07 -12.54 17.09
N PRO A 126 -17.74 -12.29 17.19
CA PRO A 126 -17.00 -11.38 16.33
C PRO A 126 -15.82 -12.05 15.60
N ASP A 127 -15.88 -13.35 15.28
CA ASP A 127 -14.66 -14.10 14.88
C ASP A 127 -14.02 -13.56 13.59
N GLN A 128 -14.81 -13.09 12.62
CA GLN A 128 -14.26 -12.59 11.35
C GLN A 128 -13.57 -11.22 11.47
N TRP A 129 -14.14 -10.27 12.21
CA TRP A 129 -13.51 -8.94 12.34
C TRP A 129 -12.38 -8.94 13.36
N ARG A 130 -12.41 -9.85 14.34
CA ARG A 130 -11.29 -10.03 15.26
C ARG A 130 -10.06 -10.54 14.53
N GLY A 131 -10.20 -11.52 13.63
CA GLY A 131 -9.09 -12.00 12.81
C GLY A 131 -8.40 -10.86 12.07
N SER A 132 -9.17 -10.00 11.39
CA SER A 132 -8.62 -8.84 10.69
C SER A 132 -7.95 -7.80 11.60
N LEU A 133 -8.43 -7.59 12.83
CA LEU A 133 -7.77 -6.67 13.78
C LEU A 133 -6.57 -7.29 14.50
N GLU A 134 -6.53 -8.61 14.66
CA GLU A 134 -5.34 -9.31 15.14
C GLU A 134 -4.25 -9.34 14.08
N GLU A 135 -4.60 -9.56 12.81
CA GLU A 135 -3.68 -9.34 11.67
C GLU A 135 -3.12 -7.92 11.68
N ASP A 136 -3.98 -6.91 11.91
CA ASP A 136 -3.52 -5.52 12.00
C ASP A 136 -2.52 -5.30 13.16
N LEU A 137 -2.73 -5.98 14.30
CA LEU A 137 -1.81 -5.91 15.44
C LEU A 137 -0.49 -6.64 15.17
N GLU A 138 -0.51 -7.74 14.43
CA GLU A 138 0.68 -8.47 14.03
C GLU A 138 1.52 -7.66 13.03
N GLU A 139 0.86 -6.94 12.11
CA GLU A 139 1.55 -6.00 11.21
C GLU A 139 2.24 -4.87 11.97
N LEU A 140 1.76 -4.45 13.16
CA LEU A 140 2.43 -3.40 13.95
C LEU A 140 3.87 -3.75 14.34
N PHE A 141 4.22 -5.03 14.52
CA PHE A 141 5.60 -5.43 14.83
C PHE A 141 6.55 -5.29 13.64
N ARG A 142 6.00 -5.27 12.43
CA ARG A 142 6.74 -5.13 11.17
C ARG A 142 6.64 -3.73 10.61
N LEU A 143 5.66 -2.96 11.07
CA LEU A 143 5.36 -1.62 10.59
C LEU A 143 6.28 -0.60 11.25
N LYS A 144 7.03 0.08 10.41
CA LYS A 144 7.62 1.37 10.78
C LYS A 144 6.99 2.48 9.95
N GLU A 145 6.80 3.64 10.57
CA GLU A 145 6.12 4.78 9.95
C GLU A 145 6.73 6.11 10.43
N TRP A 146 6.90 7.06 9.50
CA TRP A 146 7.47 8.37 9.76
C TRP A 146 6.54 9.45 9.25
N LEU A 147 6.56 10.60 9.91
CA LEU A 147 5.90 11.79 9.41
C LEU A 147 6.92 12.63 8.64
N ARG A 148 6.76 12.72 7.31
CA ARG A 148 7.57 13.55 6.42
C ARG A 148 6.71 14.65 5.82
N GLY A 149 6.89 15.88 6.31
CA GLY A 149 6.04 17.00 5.91
C GLY A 149 4.57 16.74 6.24
N ASP A 150 3.77 16.50 5.21
CA ASP A 150 2.33 16.24 5.30
C ASP A 150 1.99 14.80 4.85
N HIS A 151 2.94 13.86 4.99
CA HIS A 151 2.75 12.45 4.65
C HIS A 151 3.24 11.53 5.77
N PHE A 152 2.43 10.53 6.09
CA PHE A 152 2.85 9.33 6.78
C PHE A 152 3.43 8.37 5.76
N VAL A 153 4.73 8.10 5.87
CA VAL A 153 5.45 7.15 5.03
C VAL A 153 5.54 5.84 5.80
N SER A 154 4.89 4.80 5.28
CA SER A 154 4.76 3.50 5.95
C SER A 154 5.54 2.41 5.23
N VAL A 155 6.22 1.56 5.99
CA VAL A 155 6.98 0.41 5.50
C VAL A 155 6.74 -0.79 6.39
N LEU A 156 6.48 -1.96 5.78
CA LEU A 156 6.59 -3.23 6.47
C LEU A 156 7.98 -3.81 6.25
N TYR A 157 8.59 -4.24 7.33
CA TYR A 157 9.84 -5.00 7.33
C TYR A 157 9.47 -6.47 7.45
N ASP A 158 9.84 -7.26 6.45
CA ASP A 158 9.73 -8.71 6.59
C ASP A 158 11.00 -9.23 7.26
N GLU A 159 10.95 -9.31 8.59
CA GLU A 159 12.06 -9.86 9.38
C GLU A 159 12.14 -11.39 9.34
N PHE A 160 11.08 -12.05 8.86
CA PHE A 160 10.99 -13.52 8.84
C PHE A 160 11.45 -14.13 7.51
N ASP A 161 11.57 -13.32 6.46
CA ASP A 161 11.99 -13.74 5.12
C ASP A 161 13.36 -13.16 4.75
N ARG A 162 14.33 -13.28 5.67
CA ARG A 162 15.73 -12.99 5.34
C ARG A 162 16.26 -14.15 4.50
N GLU A 163 16.39 -13.91 3.20
CA GLU A 163 17.10 -14.84 2.31
C GLU A 163 18.54 -14.98 2.82
N ILE A 164 18.96 -16.19 3.17
CA ILE A 164 20.36 -16.44 3.52
C ILE A 164 21.08 -16.77 2.22
N TYR A 165 21.99 -15.89 1.80
CA TYR A 165 22.83 -16.14 0.64
C TYR A 165 24.12 -16.80 1.07
N ARG A 166 24.42 -17.98 0.53
CA ARG A 166 25.71 -18.64 0.79
C ARG A 166 26.76 -18.21 -0.21
N ARG A 167 28.03 -18.27 0.20
CA ARG A 167 29.16 -17.88 -0.66
C ARG A 167 29.11 -18.56 -2.02
N GLU A 168 28.82 -19.85 -2.04
CA GLU A 168 28.81 -20.71 -3.23
C GLU A 168 27.67 -20.41 -4.22
N GLU A 169 26.63 -19.69 -3.79
CA GLU A 169 25.44 -19.37 -4.60
C GLU A 169 25.61 -18.08 -5.41
N LEU A 170 26.64 -17.28 -5.09
CA LEU A 170 26.82 -15.94 -5.61
C LEU A 170 28.12 -15.78 -6.40
N SER A 171 28.10 -14.89 -7.40
CA SER A 171 29.33 -14.44 -8.03
C SER A 171 30.21 -13.69 -7.02
N GLU A 172 31.52 -13.68 -7.26
CA GLU A 172 32.47 -13.00 -6.38
C GLU A 172 32.15 -11.51 -6.20
N GLU A 173 31.75 -10.82 -7.28
CA GLU A 173 31.35 -9.41 -7.22
C GLU A 173 30.12 -9.17 -6.34
N VAL A 174 29.09 -10.01 -6.45
CA VAL A 174 27.88 -9.91 -5.63
C VAL A 174 28.17 -10.26 -4.17
N TRP A 175 29.01 -11.27 -3.93
CA TRP A 175 29.42 -11.68 -2.58
C TRP A 175 30.17 -10.57 -1.84
N LEU A 176 31.16 -9.95 -2.49
CA LEU A 176 31.95 -8.86 -1.91
C LEU A 176 31.06 -7.67 -1.56
N SER A 177 30.14 -7.29 -2.46
CA SER A 177 29.19 -6.20 -2.24
C SER A 177 28.26 -6.46 -1.05
N LEU A 178 27.75 -7.68 -0.90
CA LEU A 178 26.90 -8.06 0.23
C LEU A 178 27.69 -8.10 1.55
N CYS A 179 28.91 -8.64 1.56
CA CYS A 179 29.76 -8.63 2.74
C CYS A 179 30.12 -7.21 3.18
N GLU A 180 30.42 -6.32 2.24
CA GLU A 180 30.66 -4.90 2.52
C GLU A 180 29.43 -4.22 3.14
N ALA A 181 28.24 -4.47 2.57
CA ALA A 181 26.99 -3.89 3.07
C ALA A 181 26.65 -4.32 4.50
N GLU A 182 26.94 -5.57 4.85
CA GLU A 182 26.67 -6.14 6.19
C GLU A 182 27.87 -6.02 7.15
N GLY A 183 29.00 -5.44 6.70
CA GLY A 183 30.20 -5.27 7.52
C GLY A 183 30.88 -6.60 7.89
N LEU A 184 30.78 -7.60 7.03
CA LEU A 184 31.35 -8.93 7.18
C LEU A 184 32.67 -9.05 6.41
N ASP A 185 33.56 -9.93 6.90
CA ASP A 185 34.79 -10.27 6.20
C ASP A 185 34.50 -11.36 5.15
N PRO A 186 34.66 -11.07 3.84
CA PRO A 186 34.27 -11.97 2.76
C PRO A 186 35.09 -13.27 2.70
N GLU A 187 36.28 -13.32 3.32
CA GLU A 187 37.14 -14.51 3.37
C GLU A 187 36.72 -15.50 4.46
N THR A 188 36.01 -15.03 5.48
CA THR A 188 35.61 -15.84 6.65
C THR A 188 34.10 -16.03 6.78
N ALA A 189 33.30 -15.21 6.11
CA ALA A 189 31.85 -15.39 6.04
C ALA A 189 31.49 -16.62 5.18
N GLU A 190 30.66 -17.52 5.72
CA GLU A 190 30.11 -18.66 4.97
C GLU A 190 28.75 -18.33 4.35
N ALA A 191 28.03 -17.39 4.96
CA ALA A 191 26.75 -16.89 4.49
C ALA A 191 26.56 -15.43 4.91
N VAL A 192 25.75 -14.71 4.14
CA VAL A 192 25.27 -13.35 4.46
C VAL A 192 23.75 -13.42 4.58
N GLU A 193 23.21 -12.90 5.67
CA GLU A 193 21.77 -12.64 5.75
C GLU A 193 21.44 -11.51 4.77
N GLY A 194 20.56 -11.80 3.83
CA GLY A 194 20.07 -10.83 2.86
C GLY A 194 19.45 -9.62 3.55
N PRO A 195 19.48 -8.47 2.87
CA PRO A 195 18.91 -7.25 3.42
C PRO A 195 17.44 -7.48 3.76
N THR A 196 17.00 -6.99 4.92
CA THR A 196 15.59 -7.11 5.32
C THR A 196 14.69 -6.51 4.23
N THR A 197 13.81 -7.33 3.67
CA THR A 197 12.91 -6.91 2.59
C THR A 197 12.01 -5.80 3.10
N ARG A 198 12.10 -4.64 2.43
CA ARG A 198 11.29 -3.45 2.72
C ARG A 198 10.10 -3.41 1.76
N LEU A 199 8.90 -3.54 2.31
CA LEU A 199 7.66 -3.42 1.55
C LEU A 199 7.06 -2.03 1.79
N PRO A 200 7.22 -1.06 0.87
CA PRO A 200 6.56 0.24 1.01
C PRO A 200 5.04 0.03 1.01
N LEU A 201 4.34 0.73 1.91
CA LEU A 201 2.88 0.77 1.93
C LEU A 201 2.32 2.06 1.31
N GLY A 202 3.21 2.91 0.81
CA GLY A 202 2.90 4.22 0.24
C GLY A 202 3.14 5.37 1.22
N ALA A 203 2.78 6.57 0.77
CA ALA A 203 2.85 7.79 1.57
C ALA A 203 1.48 8.47 1.57
N SER A 204 0.83 8.58 2.72
CA SER A 204 -0.56 9.05 2.81
C SER A 204 -0.68 10.24 3.76
N PRO A 205 -1.65 11.17 3.56
CA PRO A 205 -1.94 12.20 4.56
C PRO A 205 -2.56 11.63 5.85
N THR A 206 -2.90 10.35 5.88
CA THR A 206 -3.36 9.59 7.05
C THR A 206 -2.35 8.49 7.40
N PRO A 207 -2.25 8.09 8.68
CA PRO A 207 -1.48 6.92 9.05
C PRO A 207 -1.99 5.66 8.35
N TRP A 208 -1.17 4.61 8.38
CA TRP A 208 -1.54 3.29 7.84
C TRP A 208 -2.97 2.86 8.24
N PRO A 209 -3.80 2.33 7.32
CA PRO A 209 -5.21 2.05 7.60
C PRO A 209 -5.49 1.14 8.80
N GLY A 210 -4.62 0.18 9.12
CA GLY A 210 -4.78 -0.64 10.32
C GLY A 210 -4.65 0.16 11.61
N TRP A 211 -3.81 1.20 11.67
CA TRP A 211 -3.81 2.15 12.80
C TRP A 211 -5.15 2.84 12.95
N VAL A 212 -5.73 3.33 11.85
CA VAL A 212 -7.01 4.02 11.88
C VAL A 212 -8.10 3.12 12.46
N ARG A 213 -8.12 1.83 12.07
CA ARG A 213 -9.07 0.85 12.62
C ARG A 213 -8.83 0.57 14.10
N LEU A 214 -7.60 0.23 14.48
CA LEU A 214 -7.23 -0.12 15.85
C LEU A 214 -7.51 1.04 16.83
N LEU A 215 -7.13 2.26 16.47
CA LEU A 215 -7.35 3.45 17.31
C LEU A 215 -8.83 3.82 17.40
N ALA A 216 -9.61 3.63 16.32
CA ALA A 216 -11.05 3.83 16.36
C ALA A 216 -11.74 2.87 17.33
N VAL A 217 -11.40 1.58 17.27
CA VAL A 217 -11.94 0.56 18.19
C VAL A 217 -11.58 0.90 19.64
N TYR A 218 -10.33 1.27 19.90
CA TYR A 218 -9.91 1.69 21.24
C TYR A 218 -10.71 2.89 21.74
N ALA A 219 -10.87 3.94 20.93
CA ALA A 219 -11.56 5.17 21.34
C ALA A 219 -13.07 5.01 21.51
N LEU A 220 -13.68 4.02 20.86
CA LEU A 220 -15.09 3.67 21.09
C LEU A 220 -15.30 2.94 22.42
N ARG A 221 -14.28 2.27 22.94
CA ARG A 221 -14.36 1.46 24.17
C ARG A 221 -13.82 2.17 25.39
N ASN A 222 -12.96 3.17 25.19
CA ASN A 222 -12.32 3.90 26.27
C ASN A 222 -12.80 5.34 26.34
N PRO A 223 -13.07 5.86 27.55
CA PRO A 223 -13.44 7.26 27.74
C PRO A 223 -12.28 8.22 27.47
N SER A 224 -11.04 7.73 27.43
CA SER A 224 -9.84 8.53 27.19
C SER A 224 -8.89 7.85 26.23
N VAL A 225 -8.35 8.61 25.27
CA VAL A 225 -7.26 8.21 24.36
C VAL A 225 -5.89 8.63 24.89
N LYS A 226 -5.81 9.21 26.09
CA LYS A 226 -4.55 9.66 26.69
C LYS A 226 -3.46 8.57 26.72
N PRO A 227 -3.75 7.31 27.09
CA PRO A 227 -2.72 6.25 27.06
C PRO A 227 -2.14 6.00 25.67
N LEU A 228 -2.97 6.12 24.61
CA LEU A 228 -2.49 6.00 23.23
C LEU A 228 -1.61 7.18 22.83
N VAL A 229 -1.98 8.40 23.24
CA VAL A 229 -1.17 9.60 22.98
C VAL A 229 0.18 9.49 23.67
N GLU A 230 0.22 9.05 24.93
CA GLU A 230 1.47 8.81 25.67
C GLU A 230 2.36 7.75 25.00
N ALA A 231 1.76 6.71 24.42
CA ALA A 231 2.49 5.64 23.75
C ALA A 231 3.00 6.02 22.34
N LEU A 232 2.19 6.75 21.55
CA LEU A 232 2.37 6.88 20.10
C LEU A 232 2.64 8.29 19.60
N HIS A 233 2.47 9.32 20.44
CA HIS A 233 2.76 10.69 20.02
C HIS A 233 4.24 11.02 20.23
N PRO A 234 4.93 11.67 19.26
CA PRO A 234 6.33 12.05 19.41
C PRO A 234 6.56 13.08 20.54
N ASP A 235 5.56 13.92 20.83
CA ASP A 235 5.54 14.85 21.97
C ASP A 235 4.18 14.83 22.68
N PRO A 236 3.90 13.86 23.58
CA PRO A 236 2.59 13.70 24.20
C PRO A 236 2.14 14.94 24.99
N SER A 237 3.08 15.72 25.51
CA SER A 237 2.81 16.91 26.32
C SER A 237 2.17 18.06 25.53
N SER A 238 2.40 18.08 24.21
CA SER A 238 1.82 19.08 23.31
C SER A 238 0.34 18.85 22.96
N VAL A 239 -0.21 17.68 23.34
CA VAL A 239 -1.57 17.28 22.94
C VAL A 239 -2.59 17.67 23.98
N ASP A 240 -3.50 18.55 23.60
CA ASP A 240 -4.70 18.82 24.38
C ASP A 240 -5.76 17.74 24.15
N VAL A 241 -5.72 16.71 24.99
CA VAL A 241 -6.62 15.56 24.92
C VAL A 241 -8.08 15.94 25.20
N GLU A 242 -8.34 16.98 25.99
CA GLU A 242 -9.73 17.42 26.24
C GLU A 242 -10.34 18.07 24.99
N ASN A 243 -9.56 18.87 24.28
CA ASN A 243 -10.00 19.54 23.06
C ASN A 243 -10.11 18.58 21.85
N LEU A 244 -9.47 17.40 21.89
CA LEU A 244 -9.67 16.34 20.89
C LEU A 244 -11.14 15.90 20.82
N TYR A 245 -11.81 15.80 21.96
CA TYR A 245 -13.22 15.40 22.02
C TYR A 245 -14.17 16.58 21.76
N LYS A 246 -13.81 17.80 22.17
CA LYS A 246 -14.66 19.00 21.98
C LYS A 246 -14.80 19.39 20.52
N LYS A 247 -13.77 19.19 19.69
CA LYS A 247 -13.83 19.41 18.23
C LYS A 247 -14.66 18.35 17.47
N ARG A 248 -15.32 17.41 18.15
CA ARG A 248 -16.33 16.52 17.54
C ARG A 248 -17.60 17.27 17.11
N GLY A 249 -17.80 18.50 17.57
CA GLY A 249 -18.77 19.42 16.99
C GLY A 249 -18.04 20.56 16.29
N VAL A 250 -17.94 20.53 14.96
CA VAL A 250 -17.87 21.80 14.24
C VAL A 250 -19.23 22.45 14.53
N GLU A 251 -19.25 23.59 15.23
CA GLU A 251 -20.48 24.37 15.39
C GLU A 251 -21.13 24.53 14.01
N GLY A 252 -22.31 23.92 13.82
CA GLY A 252 -23.06 23.94 12.56
C GLY A 252 -22.91 22.73 11.64
N ALA A 253 -22.03 21.76 11.91
CA ALA A 253 -22.03 20.49 11.17
C ALA A 253 -23.15 19.59 11.71
N LYS A 254 -24.20 19.39 10.90
CA LYS A 254 -25.20 18.34 11.15
C LYS A 254 -24.49 17.00 11.02
N TYR A 255 -24.27 16.33 12.15
CA TYR A 255 -23.90 14.92 12.16
C TYR A 255 -25.08 14.13 11.60
N ASP A 256 -24.94 13.58 10.40
CA ASP A 256 -25.95 12.68 9.83
C ASP A 256 -25.68 11.21 10.22
N GLY A 257 -24.53 10.94 10.85
CA GLY A 257 -24.17 9.61 11.34
C GLY A 257 -23.71 8.68 10.22
N THR A 258 -23.31 9.22 9.07
CA THR A 258 -22.84 8.41 7.95
C THR A 258 -21.51 7.70 8.26
N VAL A 259 -21.29 6.58 7.57
CA VAL A 259 -20.03 5.81 7.63
C VAL A 259 -18.82 6.69 7.27
N THR A 260 -18.99 7.64 6.36
CA THR A 260 -17.95 8.60 5.96
C THR A 260 -17.53 9.52 7.10
N GLU A 261 -18.48 10.03 7.91
CA GLU A 261 -18.16 10.86 9.08
C GLU A 261 -17.39 10.08 10.13
N LEU A 262 -17.77 8.82 10.37
CA LEU A 262 -17.07 7.92 11.29
C LEU A 262 -15.63 7.65 10.84
N ARG A 263 -15.44 7.37 9.54
CA ARG A 263 -14.10 7.20 8.95
C ARG A 263 -13.25 8.46 9.12
N ASN A 264 -13.79 9.62 8.78
CA ASN A 264 -13.09 10.90 8.93
C ASN A 264 -12.75 11.22 10.40
N ALA A 265 -13.60 10.82 11.34
CA ALA A 265 -13.32 10.96 12.77
C ALA A 265 -12.18 10.03 13.22
N ALA A 266 -12.19 8.77 12.78
CA ALA A 266 -11.13 7.80 13.05
C ALA A 266 -9.77 8.26 12.48
N GLU A 267 -9.75 8.73 11.24
CA GLU A 267 -8.54 9.24 10.60
C GLU A 267 -7.98 10.47 11.32
N ARG A 268 -8.84 11.42 11.71
CA ARG A 268 -8.42 12.60 12.48
C ARG A 268 -7.84 12.21 13.83
N LEU A 269 -8.46 11.27 14.53
CA LEU A 269 -7.93 10.74 15.78
C LEU A 269 -6.55 10.12 15.55
N ALA A 270 -6.41 9.24 14.56
CA ALA A 270 -5.16 8.57 14.26
C ALA A 270 -4.04 9.57 13.93
N LYS A 271 -4.34 10.57 13.09
CA LYS A 271 -3.41 11.67 12.80
C LYS A 271 -2.92 12.35 14.07
N VAL A 272 -3.85 12.76 14.95
CA VAL A 272 -3.45 13.47 16.18
C VAL A 272 -2.63 12.55 17.07
N VAL A 273 -3.09 11.32 17.35
CA VAL A 273 -2.35 10.36 18.19
C VAL A 273 -0.93 10.12 17.67
N ARG A 274 -0.74 10.15 16.34
CA ARG A 274 0.55 9.91 15.66
C ARG A 274 1.36 11.19 15.36
N GLY A 275 1.08 12.32 16.01
CA GLY A 275 1.95 13.50 15.92
C GLY A 275 1.61 14.52 14.85
N TRP A 276 0.49 14.36 14.14
CA TRP A 276 0.13 15.29 13.07
C TRP A 276 -0.22 16.69 13.60
N LYS A 277 0.46 17.70 13.07
CA LYS A 277 0.12 19.11 13.33
C LYS A 277 -0.95 19.56 12.35
N VAL A 278 -2.13 19.93 12.86
CA VAL A 278 -3.24 20.44 12.03
C VAL A 278 -2.80 21.70 11.30
N ARG A 279 -2.71 21.63 9.96
CA ARG A 279 -2.41 22.77 9.07
C ARG A 279 -3.64 23.12 8.23
N ARG A 280 -3.76 24.40 7.86
CA ARG A 280 -4.83 24.88 6.95
C ARG A 280 -4.47 24.52 5.51
N GLY A 281 -5.43 23.94 4.78
CA GLY A 281 -5.30 23.60 3.36
C GLY A 281 -5.74 22.16 3.08
N ALA A 282 -5.97 21.86 1.80
CA ALA A 282 -6.17 20.47 1.38
C ALA A 282 -4.86 19.69 1.58
N PRO A 283 -4.91 18.47 2.14
CA PRO A 283 -3.72 17.63 2.25
C PRO A 283 -3.17 17.34 0.85
N PRO A 284 -1.85 17.13 0.72
CA PRO A 284 -1.28 16.68 -0.54
C PRO A 284 -1.85 15.30 -0.93
N PRO A 285 -1.91 14.99 -2.23
CA PRO A 285 -2.28 13.65 -2.67
C PRO A 285 -1.30 12.62 -2.11
N GLY A 286 -1.82 11.42 -1.85
CA GLY A 286 -0.99 10.28 -1.44
C GLY A 286 -0.09 9.81 -2.59
N VAL A 287 0.96 9.08 -2.23
CA VAL A 287 1.81 8.32 -3.14
C VAL A 287 1.48 6.85 -2.94
N SER A 288 1.14 6.15 -4.02
CA SER A 288 0.81 4.73 -3.94
C SER A 288 2.02 3.88 -3.50
N ARG A 289 1.75 2.67 -3.00
CA ARG A 289 2.78 1.66 -2.71
C ARG A 289 3.73 1.46 -3.90
N HIS A 290 3.16 1.32 -5.09
CA HIS A 290 3.92 1.10 -6.33
C HIS A 290 4.79 2.30 -6.69
N ASP A 291 4.24 3.51 -6.66
CA ASP A 291 4.99 4.73 -6.97
C ASP A 291 6.14 4.96 -5.99
N LEU A 292 5.92 4.67 -4.71
CA LEU A 292 6.95 4.77 -3.68
C LEU A 292 8.03 3.69 -3.85
N TRP A 293 7.65 2.47 -4.24
CA TRP A 293 8.60 1.42 -4.60
C TRP A 293 9.48 1.81 -5.78
N VAL A 294 8.88 2.28 -6.89
CA VAL A 294 9.63 2.75 -8.07
C VAL A 294 10.56 3.91 -7.70
N LYS A 295 10.08 4.84 -6.87
CA LYS A 295 10.91 5.92 -6.37
C LYS A 295 12.16 5.37 -5.66
N TRP A 296 12.00 4.45 -4.72
CA TRP A 296 13.09 3.95 -3.89
C TRP A 296 14.05 3.02 -4.62
N GLN A 297 13.53 2.14 -5.47
CA GLN A 297 14.32 1.07 -6.08
C GLN A 297 14.92 1.48 -7.42
N VAL A 298 14.36 2.50 -8.08
CA VAL A 298 14.76 2.87 -9.45
C VAL A 298 15.18 4.33 -9.51
N ILE A 299 14.27 5.24 -9.19
CA ILE A 299 14.49 6.68 -9.42
C ILE A 299 15.61 7.20 -8.52
N ASP A 300 15.52 7.01 -7.20
CA ASP A 300 16.49 7.57 -6.25
C ASP A 300 17.90 7.00 -6.47
N PRO A 301 18.11 5.68 -6.66
CA PRO A 301 19.43 5.13 -6.98
C PRO A 301 20.03 5.66 -8.28
N LEU A 302 19.26 5.73 -9.36
CA LEU A 302 19.76 6.26 -10.65
C LEU A 302 20.04 7.77 -10.58
N ARG A 303 19.24 8.52 -9.83
CA ARG A 303 19.54 9.94 -9.56
C ARG A 303 20.82 10.13 -8.78
N ARG A 304 21.13 9.27 -7.80
CA ARG A 304 22.42 9.30 -7.07
C ARG A 304 23.60 9.02 -8.00
N LYS A 305 23.41 8.23 -9.05
CA LYS A 305 24.39 7.99 -10.12
C LYS A 305 24.49 9.16 -11.12
N GLY A 306 23.70 10.22 -10.95
CA GLY A 306 23.74 11.41 -11.80
C GLY A 306 22.86 11.34 -13.05
N CYS A 307 22.04 10.30 -13.21
CA CYS A 307 21.13 10.18 -14.35
C CYS A 307 20.04 11.28 -14.33
N SER A 308 19.76 11.83 -15.51
CA SER A 308 18.60 12.68 -15.78
C SER A 308 17.29 11.87 -15.74
N TYR A 309 16.15 12.57 -15.65
CA TYR A 309 14.85 11.90 -15.62
C TYR A 309 14.52 11.20 -16.94
N GLU A 310 15.02 11.75 -18.04
CA GLU A 310 14.88 11.20 -19.38
C GLU A 310 15.72 9.91 -19.53
N GLU A 311 16.96 9.89 -19.01
CA GLU A 311 17.78 8.67 -18.97
C GLU A 311 17.17 7.59 -18.08
N ILE A 312 16.64 7.98 -16.90
CA ILE A 312 15.91 7.05 -16.02
C ILE A 312 14.72 6.43 -16.74
N PHE A 313 13.98 7.23 -17.52
CA PHE A 313 12.84 6.73 -18.28
C PHE A 313 13.25 5.73 -19.36
N GLU A 314 14.32 6.00 -20.11
CA GLU A 314 14.82 5.07 -21.13
C GLU A 314 15.40 3.80 -20.50
N GLU A 315 16.08 3.89 -19.36
CA GLU A 315 16.54 2.73 -18.59
C GLU A 315 15.36 1.86 -18.13
N MET A 316 14.31 2.50 -17.61
CA MET A 316 13.09 1.81 -17.19
C MET A 316 12.44 1.03 -18.33
N LYS A 317 12.46 1.57 -19.56
CA LYS A 317 12.01 0.84 -20.76
C LYS A 317 12.94 -0.29 -21.14
N ALA A 318 14.26 -0.05 -21.15
CA ALA A 318 15.26 -0.98 -21.63
C ALA A 318 15.35 -2.24 -20.76
N GLN A 319 15.25 -2.09 -19.44
CA GLN A 319 15.26 -3.23 -18.51
C GLN A 319 13.95 -4.02 -18.53
N GLY A 320 12.97 -3.61 -19.34
CA GLY A 320 11.66 -4.25 -19.38
C GLY A 320 11.01 -4.29 -18.00
N TYR A 321 11.24 -3.26 -17.15
CA TYR A 321 10.56 -3.14 -15.86
C TYR A 321 9.09 -3.43 -16.15
N PRO A 322 8.53 -4.54 -15.61
CA PRO A 322 7.40 -5.20 -16.24
C PRO A 322 6.30 -4.20 -16.51
N ILE A 323 5.61 -4.30 -17.63
CA ILE A 323 4.62 -3.31 -18.07
C ILE A 323 3.43 -3.19 -17.07
N HIS A 324 3.29 -4.10 -16.10
CA HIS A 324 2.46 -3.95 -14.90
C HIS A 324 2.98 -2.93 -13.84
N HIS A 325 4.23 -2.52 -13.95
CA HIS A 325 4.92 -1.50 -13.16
C HIS A 325 5.11 -0.18 -13.94
N ILE A 326 4.92 -0.18 -15.26
CA ILE A 326 4.78 1.06 -16.03
C ILE A 326 3.35 1.59 -15.89
N LEU A 327 2.35 0.76 -15.65
CA LEU A 327 1.04 1.24 -15.22
C LEU A 327 1.05 1.43 -13.69
N THR A 328 0.49 2.53 -13.17
CA THR A 328 0.03 2.55 -11.78
C THR A 328 -0.91 1.36 -11.52
N MET A 329 -1.15 1.03 -10.25
CA MET A 329 -2.36 0.27 -9.86
C MET A 329 -3.66 0.83 -10.50
N GLU A 330 -3.64 2.09 -10.94
CA GLU A 330 -4.70 2.82 -11.64
C GLU A 330 -4.60 2.79 -13.19
N GLY A 331 -3.71 1.98 -13.80
CA GLY A 331 -3.65 1.85 -15.26
C GLY A 331 -2.97 3.01 -16.03
N THR A 332 -2.22 3.91 -15.36
CA THR A 332 -1.60 5.06 -16.03
C THR A 332 -0.10 4.82 -16.31
N PRO A 333 0.38 5.05 -17.55
CA PRO A 333 1.77 4.81 -17.90
C PRO A 333 2.73 5.75 -17.14
N PHE A 334 3.89 5.23 -16.75
CA PHE A 334 4.98 6.03 -16.21
C PHE A 334 5.49 6.93 -17.32
N THR A 335 5.37 8.24 -17.11
CA THR A 335 5.91 9.27 -18.00
C THR A 335 7.14 9.91 -17.36
N VAL A 336 7.96 10.58 -18.17
CA VAL A 336 9.07 11.41 -17.66
C VAL A 336 8.57 12.42 -16.62
N GLU A 337 7.38 13.00 -16.81
CA GLU A 337 6.80 13.94 -15.84
C GLU A 337 6.47 13.26 -14.51
N LYS A 338 5.93 12.05 -14.54
CA LYS A 338 5.68 11.29 -13.31
C LYS A 338 7.00 10.93 -12.60
N ILE A 339 8.02 10.51 -13.34
CA ILE A 339 9.35 10.22 -12.79
C ILE A 339 9.92 11.49 -12.14
N ARG A 340 9.82 12.63 -12.82
CA ARG A 340 10.23 13.94 -12.31
C ARG A 340 9.47 14.32 -11.03
N ARG A 341 8.15 14.13 -11.02
CA ARG A 341 7.30 14.35 -9.84
C ARG A 341 7.77 13.53 -8.66
N LEU A 342 7.94 12.21 -8.84
CA LEU A 342 8.38 11.29 -7.78
C LEU A 342 9.82 11.55 -7.32
N GLY A 343 10.72 11.86 -8.25
CA GLY A 343 12.09 12.25 -7.94
C GLY A 343 12.15 13.55 -7.13
N GLY A 344 11.25 14.49 -7.39
CA GLY A 344 11.13 15.73 -6.61
C GLY A 344 10.59 15.57 -5.19
N LEU A 345 10.00 14.41 -4.85
CA LEU A 345 9.49 14.15 -3.50
C LEU A 345 10.63 13.78 -2.54
N ASN A 346 10.68 14.44 -1.38
CA ASN A 346 11.61 14.11 -0.29
C ASN A 346 11.07 12.97 0.59
N LEU A 347 10.72 11.85 -0.04
CA LEU A 347 10.17 10.65 0.60
C LEU A 347 11.18 9.52 0.48
N SER A 348 12.28 9.59 1.22
CA SER A 348 13.29 8.52 1.23
C SER A 348 12.84 7.33 2.08
N PRO A 349 13.46 6.16 1.90
CA PRO A 349 13.31 5.06 2.84
C PRO A 349 13.68 5.50 4.24
N PRO A 350 13.14 4.83 5.24
CA PRO A 350 13.19 5.38 6.58
C PRO A 350 14.53 5.28 7.30
N ASP A 351 15.29 4.24 7.00
CA ASP A 351 16.61 4.01 7.61
C ASP A 351 17.72 4.81 6.91
N GLU A 352 17.41 5.51 5.81
CA GLU A 352 18.38 6.31 5.02
C GLU A 352 18.46 7.79 5.45
N ALA A 353 17.79 8.17 6.55
CA ALA A 353 17.73 9.56 7.02
C ALA A 353 18.87 9.98 7.96
N LYS A 354 20.02 9.29 7.94
CA LYS A 354 21.18 9.63 8.78
C LYS A 354 22.17 10.52 8.07
#